data_AF-A0A932GTA7-F1
#
_entry.id   AF-A0A932GTA7-F1
#
_cell.length_a   1.000
_cell.length_b   1.000
_cell.length_c   1.000
_cell.angle_alpha   90.00
_cell.angle_beta   90.00
_cell.angle_gamma   90.00
#
_symmetry.space_group_name_H-M   'P 1'
#
loop_
_entity.id
_entity.type
_entity.pdbx_description
1 polymer ?
#
loop_
_entity_poly.entity_id
_entity_poly.type
_entity_poly.pdbx_seq_one_letter_code
_entity_poly.pdbx_strand_id
1 'polypeptide(L)'
;MARNNKNNRDKDDEANALLKKGADSRLVPRDIGTEMRESYLDYAMSVITSRALPDVRDGLKPVHRRILYTMQQMGLTSGAKFRKSAAVVGDCMGKYHPHGDLSIYDAMVKMAQDFSYRYPLVLGQGNFGCFTKDTKVRLADGRSISFESLIQEEKEGKKNYTFTVSARGDIEIALIEHPRLTRKKTEIMKVVLDNGKEIKCTLNHKFLLKDGSYTEAKNLKNGTSLMPLYRRLSNEQDTKIPEMSGYEMVFNPSQKKWVFTHHIADAYNIKNNVYSRLDGKVRHHVDFNKLNNNPENLKRMKWLAHWRLHSRLASMRHAVDSAYVKK
;
A
#
# COMPACT_ATOMS: atom_id res chain seq x y z
N MET A 1 35.83 20.68 58.77
CA MET A 1 34.55 20.27 58.14
C MET A 1 33.35 21.04 58.72
N ALA A 2 33.27 22.37 58.59
CA ALA A 2 32.16 23.14 59.21
C ALA A 2 31.83 24.49 58.53
N ARG A 3 31.92 24.58 57.19
CA ARG A 3 31.60 25.84 56.47
C ARG A 3 30.48 25.74 55.42
N ASN A 4 29.90 24.57 55.18
CA ASN A 4 28.89 24.38 54.13
C ASN A 4 27.42 24.35 54.59
N ASN A 5 27.13 24.60 55.89
CA ASN A 5 25.78 24.43 56.45
C ASN A 5 25.06 25.75 56.83
N LYS A 6 25.69 26.92 56.57
CA LYS A 6 25.05 28.24 56.78
C LYS A 6 24.31 28.71 55.52
N ASN A 7 24.92 28.59 54.35
CA ASN A 7 24.36 29.11 53.08
C ASN A 7 23.05 28.43 52.61
N ASN A 8 22.72 27.22 53.08
CA ASN A 8 21.44 26.58 52.76
C ASN A 8 20.31 27.04 53.70
N ARG A 9 20.61 27.32 54.97
CA ARG A 9 19.58 27.79 55.93
C ARG A 9 19.08 29.18 55.57
N ASP A 10 19.98 30.07 55.17
CA ASP A 10 19.62 31.45 54.82
C ASP A 10 18.70 31.53 53.57
N LYS A 11 18.82 30.59 52.62
CA LYS A 11 17.95 30.52 51.43
C LYS A 11 16.59 29.89 51.72
N ASP A 12 16.57 28.87 52.58
CA ASP A 12 15.33 28.22 53.03
C ASP A 12 14.52 29.16 53.94
N ASP A 13 15.21 30.03 54.70
CA ASP A 13 14.60 31.05 55.55
C ASP A 13 14.05 32.23 54.74
N GLU A 14 14.71 32.65 53.64
CA GLU A 14 14.17 33.66 52.70
C GLU A 14 12.95 33.15 51.91
N ALA A 15 12.98 31.89 51.47
CA ALA A 15 11.85 31.24 50.79
C ALA A 15 10.65 31.08 51.73
N ASN A 16 10.89 30.73 53.00
CA ASN A 16 9.84 30.64 54.02
C ASN A 16 9.31 32.02 54.48
N ALA A 17 10.13 33.07 54.43
CA ALA A 17 9.71 34.45 54.70
C ALA A 17 8.78 35.00 53.59
N LEU A 18 9.00 34.60 52.34
CA LEU A 18 8.10 34.92 51.22
C LEU A 18 6.78 34.14 51.28
N LEU A 19 6.80 32.88 51.72
CA LEU A 19 5.60 32.04 51.89
C LEU A 19 4.64 32.57 52.98
N LYS A 20 5.17 33.20 54.04
CA LYS A 20 4.33 33.76 55.12
C LYS A 20 3.63 35.08 54.79
N LYS A 21 3.99 35.77 53.70
CA LYS A 21 3.37 37.04 53.29
C LYS A 21 2.20 36.90 52.31
N GLY A 22 1.88 35.68 51.86
CA GLY A 22 0.88 35.40 50.84
C GLY A 22 -0.39 34.68 51.34
N ALA A 23 -0.71 34.74 52.64
CA ALA A 23 -1.89 34.07 53.19
C ALA A 23 -3.24 34.60 52.65
N ASP A 24 -3.22 35.64 51.80
CA ASP A 24 -4.40 36.20 51.14
C ASP A 24 -4.25 36.37 49.61
N SER A 25 -3.21 35.79 48.99
CA SER A 25 -2.99 35.88 47.54
C SER A 25 -3.25 34.53 46.87
N ARG A 26 -4.26 34.47 45.98
CA ARG A 26 -4.53 33.32 45.06
C ARG A 26 -3.42 33.08 44.02
N LEU A 27 -2.24 33.67 44.21
CA LEU A 27 -1.12 33.63 43.29
C LEU A 27 0.07 33.03 44.02
N VAL A 28 0.39 31.79 43.66
CA VAL A 28 1.55 31.06 44.18
C VAL A 28 2.70 31.21 43.17
N PRO A 29 3.83 31.84 43.54
CA PRO A 29 4.98 31.93 42.66
C PRO A 29 5.52 30.53 42.34
N ARG A 30 5.83 30.27 41.06
CA ARG A 30 6.31 28.98 40.55
C ARG A 30 7.66 29.17 39.86
N ASP A 31 8.65 28.36 40.23
CA ASP A 31 9.97 28.36 39.59
C ASP A 31 9.90 27.73 38.19
N ILE A 32 10.48 28.39 37.18
CA ILE A 32 10.43 27.94 35.79
C ILE A 32 11.19 26.63 35.56
N GLY A 33 12.30 26.40 36.27
CA GLY A 33 13.08 25.17 36.13
C GLY A 33 12.31 23.96 36.63
N THR A 34 11.64 24.12 37.77
CA THR A 34 10.78 23.12 38.39
C THR A 34 9.54 22.85 37.54
N GLU A 35 8.85 23.91 37.11
CA GLU A 35 7.65 23.81 36.27
C GLU A 35 7.93 23.11 34.93
N MET A 36 9.01 23.48 34.25
CA MET A 36 9.41 22.87 32.98
C MET A 36 9.71 21.38 33.13
N ARG A 37 10.39 20.98 34.23
CA ARG A 37 10.73 19.58 34.49
C ARG A 37 9.47 18.76 34.78
N GLU A 38 8.59 19.26 35.64
CA GLU A 38 7.33 18.59 35.99
C GLU A 38 6.41 18.46 34.77
N SER A 39 6.13 19.56 34.08
CA SER A 39 5.29 19.56 32.88
C SER A 39 5.84 18.65 31.77
N TYR A 40 7.17 18.62 31.58
CA TYR A 40 7.79 17.72 30.61
C TYR A 40 7.63 16.25 31.01
N LEU A 41 7.85 15.91 32.28
CA LEU A 41 7.71 14.54 32.79
C LEU A 41 6.26 14.07 32.72
N ASP A 42 5.30 14.90 33.11
CA ASP A 42 3.87 14.57 33.05
C ASP A 42 3.41 14.33 31.61
N TYR A 43 3.82 15.20 30.68
CA TYR A 43 3.52 15.00 29.27
C TYR A 43 4.17 13.72 28.73
N ALA A 44 5.46 13.49 29.00
CA ALA A 44 6.18 12.32 28.54
C ALA A 44 5.55 11.02 29.07
N MET A 45 5.23 10.98 30.37
CA MET A 45 4.58 9.83 30.99
C MET A 45 3.19 9.56 30.38
N SER A 46 2.41 10.60 30.11
CA SER A 46 1.10 10.45 29.45
C SER A 46 1.24 9.88 28.03
N VAL A 47 2.25 10.30 27.28
CA VAL A 47 2.50 9.80 25.92
C VAL A 47 2.93 8.34 25.93
N ILE A 48 3.85 7.98 26.82
CA ILE A 48 4.38 6.60 26.92
C ILE A 48 3.26 5.64 27.31
N THR A 49 2.53 5.96 28.38
CA THR A 49 1.54 5.04 28.97
C THR A 49 0.20 5.01 28.23
N SER A 50 -0.24 6.14 27.68
CA SER A 50 -1.61 6.32 27.23
C SER A 50 -1.76 6.67 25.75
N ARG A 51 -0.67 6.64 24.96
CA ARG A 51 -0.73 6.97 23.53
C ARG A 51 0.17 6.10 22.66
N ALA A 52 1.47 6.05 22.97
CA ALA A 52 2.48 5.60 22.02
C ALA A 52 2.69 4.08 22.03
N LEU A 53 2.71 3.45 23.21
CA LEU A 53 3.04 2.04 23.35
C LEU A 53 1.78 1.15 23.40
N PRO A 54 1.83 -0.06 22.81
CA PRO A 54 0.79 -1.07 23.00
C PRO A 54 0.90 -1.75 24.37
N ASP A 55 -0.22 -2.26 24.87
CA ASP A 55 -0.22 -3.13 26.07
C ASP A 55 0.24 -4.55 25.68
N VAL A 56 1.02 -5.20 26.54
CA VAL A 56 1.58 -6.53 26.26
C VAL A 56 0.50 -7.62 26.18
N ARG A 57 -0.64 -7.43 26.83
CA ARG A 57 -1.71 -8.45 26.94
C ARG A 57 -2.54 -8.56 25.67
N ASP A 58 -2.78 -7.44 25.00
CA ASP A 58 -3.65 -7.37 23.81
C ASP A 58 -2.94 -6.82 22.56
N GLY A 59 -1.74 -6.26 22.69
CA GLY A 59 -1.01 -5.63 21.60
C GLY A 59 -1.63 -4.32 21.09
N LEU A 60 -2.60 -3.74 21.82
CA LEU A 60 -3.37 -2.59 21.38
C LEU A 60 -2.92 -1.29 22.06
N LYS A 61 -2.81 -0.22 21.26
CA LYS A 61 -2.75 1.15 21.77
C LYS A 61 -4.13 1.59 22.26
N PRO A 62 -4.24 2.60 23.15
CA PRO A 62 -5.53 3.05 23.68
C PRO A 62 -6.56 3.46 22.62
N VAL A 63 -6.13 4.05 21.50
CA VAL A 63 -7.04 4.40 20.38
C VAL A 63 -7.66 3.16 19.73
N HIS A 64 -6.88 2.09 19.50
CA HIS A 64 -7.38 0.84 18.91
C HIS A 64 -8.42 0.19 19.82
N ARG A 65 -8.11 0.11 21.12
CA ARG A 65 -9.00 -0.49 22.13
C ARG A 65 -10.34 0.24 22.21
N ARG A 66 -10.32 1.58 22.22
CA ARG A 66 -11.53 2.42 22.25
C ARG A 66 -12.38 2.25 20.99
N ILE A 67 -11.76 2.15 19.81
CA ILE A 67 -12.49 1.89 18.55
C ILE A 67 -13.20 0.53 18.60
N LEU A 68 -12.47 -0.55 18.93
CA LEU A 68 -13.05 -1.89 18.97
C LEU A 68 -14.13 -2.01 20.04
N TYR A 69 -13.92 -1.40 21.22
CA TYR A 69 -14.93 -1.34 22.26
C TYR A 69 -16.18 -0.57 21.82
N THR A 70 -16.02 0.58 21.14
CA THR A 70 -17.15 1.33 20.57
C THR A 70 -17.91 0.48 19.57
N MET A 71 -17.21 -0.23 18.66
CA MET A 71 -17.84 -1.12 17.69
C MET A 71 -18.62 -2.26 18.38
N GLN A 72 -18.07 -2.82 19.46
CA GLN A 72 -18.76 -3.82 20.28
C GLN A 72 -20.02 -3.25 20.93
N GLN A 73 -19.95 -2.07 21.55
CA GLN A 73 -21.10 -1.41 22.18
C GLN A 73 -22.20 -1.03 21.18
N MET A 74 -21.81 -0.73 19.93
CA MET A 74 -22.74 -0.48 18.83
C MET A 74 -23.33 -1.77 18.21
N GLY A 75 -22.92 -2.96 18.69
CA GLY A 75 -23.37 -4.24 18.14
C GLY A 75 -22.82 -4.57 16.75
N LEU A 76 -21.68 -3.99 16.36
CA LEU A 76 -21.05 -4.19 15.06
C LEU A 76 -20.24 -5.48 15.02
N THR A 77 -20.93 -6.61 15.17
CA THR A 77 -20.36 -7.95 15.00
C THR A 77 -20.12 -8.28 13.53
N SER A 78 -19.40 -9.36 13.24
CA SER A 78 -19.07 -9.78 11.87
C SER A 78 -20.30 -10.03 10.97
N GLY A 79 -21.45 -10.42 11.55
CA GLY A 79 -22.71 -10.62 10.84
C GLY A 79 -23.59 -9.36 10.74
N ALA A 80 -23.21 -8.26 11.38
CA ALA A 80 -23.99 -7.03 11.38
C ALA A 80 -23.88 -6.30 10.03
N LYS A 81 -24.92 -5.53 9.67
CA LYS A 81 -24.87 -4.66 8.49
C LYS A 81 -23.80 -3.58 8.68
N PHE A 82 -23.06 -3.27 7.60
CA PHE A 82 -22.08 -2.19 7.62
C PHE A 82 -22.72 -0.86 8.02
N ARG A 83 -21.99 -0.09 8.84
CA ARG A 83 -22.39 1.23 9.32
C ARG A 83 -21.39 2.27 8.84
N LYS A 84 -21.86 3.52 8.70
CA LYS A 84 -21.02 4.65 8.29
C LYS A 84 -19.87 4.82 9.29
N SER A 85 -18.64 4.90 8.79
CA SER A 85 -17.44 5.13 9.62
C SER A 85 -17.56 6.36 10.52
N ALA A 86 -18.20 7.44 10.02
CA ALA A 86 -18.45 8.65 10.79
C ALA A 86 -19.29 8.42 12.07
N ALA A 87 -20.19 7.43 12.07
CA ALA A 87 -20.98 7.09 13.25
C ALA A 87 -20.10 6.45 14.33
N VAL A 88 -19.21 5.52 13.94
CA VAL A 88 -18.28 4.87 14.87
C VAL A 88 -17.26 5.88 15.40
N VAL A 89 -16.72 6.73 14.52
CA VAL A 89 -15.78 7.79 14.90
C VAL A 89 -16.42 8.78 15.85
N GLY A 90 -17.64 9.24 15.55
CA GLY A 90 -18.37 10.18 16.39
C GLY A 90 -18.70 9.60 17.78
N ASP A 91 -19.15 8.35 17.85
CA ASP A 91 -19.48 7.70 19.13
C ASP A 91 -18.23 7.42 19.97
N CYS A 92 -17.14 6.98 19.32
CA CYS A 92 -15.85 6.77 19.98
C CYS A 92 -15.29 8.09 20.53
N MET A 93 -15.35 9.16 19.74
CA MET A 93 -14.89 10.49 20.14
C MET A 93 -15.72 11.02 21.32
N GLY A 94 -17.05 10.93 21.24
CA GLY A 94 -17.96 11.46 22.25
C GLY A 94 -17.91 10.73 23.59
N LYS A 95 -17.66 9.41 23.58
CA LYS A 95 -17.72 8.58 24.81
C LYS A 95 -16.37 8.23 25.39
N TYR A 96 -15.36 7.98 24.56
CA TYR A 96 -14.14 7.29 25.01
C TYR A 96 -12.83 7.96 24.60
N HIS A 97 -12.83 8.80 23.55
CA HIS A 97 -11.61 9.38 22.99
C HIS A 97 -11.75 10.88 22.73
N PRO A 98 -11.48 11.75 23.73
CA PRO A 98 -11.67 13.20 23.64
C PRO A 98 -10.53 13.90 22.87
N HIS A 99 -10.16 13.35 21.71
CA HIS A 99 -9.14 13.88 20.80
C HIS A 99 -9.67 13.82 19.36
N GLY A 100 -8.97 14.47 18.44
CA GLY A 100 -9.43 14.68 17.06
C GLY A 100 -9.88 13.41 16.35
N ASP A 101 -11.01 13.54 15.64
CA ASP A 101 -11.66 12.52 14.82
C ASP A 101 -10.72 11.86 13.81
N LEU A 102 -9.79 12.64 13.23
CA LEU A 102 -8.79 12.16 12.28
C LEU A 102 -7.96 11.00 12.83
N SER A 103 -7.54 11.08 14.10
CA SER A 103 -6.70 10.04 14.73
C SER A 103 -7.45 8.72 14.91
N ILE A 104 -8.76 8.80 15.18
CA ILE A 104 -9.65 7.65 15.33
C ILE A 104 -9.93 7.03 13.96
N TYR A 105 -10.27 7.86 12.97
CA TYR A 105 -10.54 7.40 11.62
C TYR A 105 -9.32 6.72 11.00
N ASP A 106 -8.14 7.34 11.06
CA ASP A 106 -6.91 6.77 10.49
C ASP A 106 -6.52 5.44 11.14
N ALA A 107 -6.68 5.32 12.46
CA ALA A 107 -6.46 4.06 13.17
C ALA A 107 -7.45 2.98 12.72
N MET A 108 -8.73 3.32 12.59
CA MET A 108 -9.78 2.40 12.11
C MET A 108 -9.56 1.97 10.66
N VAL A 109 -9.15 2.89 9.79
CA VAL A 109 -8.76 2.61 8.40
C VAL A 109 -7.63 1.58 8.34
N LYS A 110 -6.56 1.77 9.10
CA LYS A 110 -5.41 0.85 9.12
C LYS A 110 -5.82 -0.56 9.58
N MET A 111 -6.66 -0.65 10.62
CA MET A 111 -7.17 -1.94 11.12
C MET A 111 -8.05 -2.68 10.11
N ALA A 112 -8.54 -1.99 9.07
CA ALA A 112 -9.34 -2.58 7.99
C ALA A 112 -8.54 -2.92 6.73
N GLN A 113 -7.25 -2.59 6.67
CA GLN A 113 -6.38 -2.81 5.52
C GLN A 113 -5.57 -4.10 5.70
N ASP A 114 -5.79 -5.08 4.82
CA ASP A 114 -5.09 -6.37 4.76
C ASP A 114 -3.58 -6.27 4.48
N PHE A 115 -3.14 -5.21 3.81
CA PHE A 115 -1.72 -4.91 3.61
C PHE A 115 -1.06 -4.19 4.79
N SER A 116 -1.85 -3.59 5.70
CA SER A 116 -1.34 -2.94 6.91
C SER A 116 -1.34 -3.88 8.12
N TYR A 117 -2.35 -4.74 8.23
CA TYR A 117 -2.50 -5.71 9.31
C TYR A 117 -2.42 -7.12 8.75
N ARG A 118 -1.55 -7.96 9.32
CA ARG A 118 -1.50 -9.40 8.96
C ARG A 118 -2.85 -10.10 9.15
N TYR A 119 -3.59 -9.67 10.18
CA TYR A 119 -4.94 -10.10 10.51
C TYR A 119 -5.79 -8.85 10.80
N PRO A 120 -6.57 -8.36 9.82
CA PRO A 120 -7.43 -7.19 10.01
C PRO A 120 -8.44 -7.38 11.15
N LEU A 121 -8.59 -6.35 11.98
CA LEU A 121 -9.51 -6.35 13.13
C LEU A 121 -10.85 -5.70 12.80
N VAL A 122 -10.92 -4.95 11.70
CA VAL A 122 -12.12 -4.23 11.25
C VAL A 122 -12.47 -4.67 9.84
N LEU A 123 -13.73 -5.03 9.61
CA LEU A 123 -14.24 -5.25 8.27
C LEU A 123 -14.70 -3.92 7.68
N GLY A 124 -13.94 -3.40 6.71
CA GLY A 124 -14.28 -2.18 6.00
C GLY A 124 -15.08 -2.45 4.72
N GLN A 125 -16.16 -1.70 4.50
CA GLN A 125 -16.84 -1.64 3.20
C GLN A 125 -16.69 -0.22 2.62
N GLY A 126 -15.85 -0.07 1.59
CA GLY A 126 -15.56 1.22 0.98
C GLY A 126 -14.24 1.21 0.22
N ASN A 127 -13.76 2.39 -0.18
CA ASN A 127 -12.44 2.53 -0.81
C ASN A 127 -11.59 3.61 -0.11
N PHE A 128 -10.30 3.33 0.01
CA PHE A 128 -9.24 4.17 0.56
C PHE A 128 -8.47 4.89 -0.57
N GLY A 129 -9.19 5.67 -1.39
CA GLY A 129 -8.65 6.45 -2.51
C GLY A 129 -8.79 5.77 -3.88
N CYS A 130 -9.17 6.50 -4.93
CA CYS A 130 -9.54 5.93 -6.24
C CYS A 130 -9.21 6.85 -7.43
N PHE A 131 -9.16 6.27 -8.63
CA PHE A 131 -9.11 6.98 -9.91
C PHE A 131 -10.51 7.16 -10.53
N THR A 132 -10.61 8.02 -11.56
CA THR A 132 -11.83 8.15 -12.36
C THR A 132 -12.02 6.96 -13.31
N LYS A 133 -13.28 6.72 -13.73
CA LYS A 133 -13.65 5.54 -14.53
C LYS A 133 -12.94 5.43 -15.89
N ASP A 134 -12.54 6.56 -16.45
CA ASP A 134 -11.84 6.70 -17.73
C ASP A 134 -10.33 6.44 -17.62
N THR A 135 -9.79 6.37 -16.39
CA THR A 135 -8.37 6.07 -16.17
C THR A 135 -8.04 4.68 -16.70
N LYS A 136 -7.03 4.60 -17.57
CA LYS A 136 -6.57 3.35 -18.19
C LYS A 136 -5.53 2.66 -17.31
N VAL A 137 -5.71 1.36 -17.12
CA VAL A 137 -4.79 0.47 -16.40
C VAL A 137 -4.05 -0.38 -17.42
N ARG A 138 -2.73 -0.45 -17.27
CA ARG A 138 -1.88 -1.32 -18.08
C ARG A 138 -2.01 -2.76 -17.59
N LEU A 139 -2.36 -3.68 -18.48
CA LEU A 139 -2.46 -5.11 -18.18
C LEU A 139 -1.20 -5.87 -18.58
N ALA A 140 -0.98 -7.02 -17.95
CA ALA A 140 0.11 -7.93 -18.25
C ALA A 140 -0.03 -8.59 -19.63
N ASP A 141 -1.25 -8.68 -20.16
CA ASP A 141 -1.57 -9.33 -21.44
C ASP A 141 -1.29 -8.48 -22.69
N GLY A 142 -0.76 -7.27 -22.54
CA GLY A 142 -0.52 -6.40 -23.68
C GLY A 142 -1.54 -5.27 -23.84
N ARG A 143 -2.66 -5.26 -23.10
CA ARG A 143 -3.74 -4.28 -23.27
C ARG A 143 -3.64 -3.11 -22.27
N SER A 144 -4.36 -2.04 -22.57
CA SER A 144 -4.55 -0.89 -21.67
C SER A 144 -6.02 -0.50 -21.69
N ILE A 145 -6.76 -0.85 -20.64
CA ILE A 145 -8.23 -0.71 -20.61
C ILE A 145 -8.66 0.21 -19.46
N SER A 146 -9.81 0.86 -19.59
CA SER A 146 -10.33 1.75 -18.56
C SER A 146 -10.84 0.98 -17.33
N PHE A 147 -10.95 1.64 -16.18
CA PHE A 147 -11.64 1.07 -15.02
C PHE A 147 -13.09 0.66 -15.35
N GLU A 148 -13.78 1.42 -16.19
CA GLU A 148 -15.12 1.06 -16.68
C GLU A 148 -15.12 -0.29 -17.42
N SER A 149 -14.12 -0.52 -18.29
CA SER A 149 -13.97 -1.77 -19.01
C SER A 149 -13.55 -2.92 -18.08
N LEU A 150 -12.69 -2.66 -17.10
CA LEU A 150 -12.30 -3.65 -16.09
C LEU A 150 -13.51 -4.17 -15.29
N ILE A 151 -14.41 -3.26 -14.89
CA ILE A 151 -15.65 -3.63 -14.19
C ILE A 151 -16.52 -4.52 -15.07
N GLN A 152 -16.57 -4.24 -16.38
CA GLN A 152 -17.34 -5.02 -17.33
C GLN A 152 -16.73 -6.42 -17.54
N GLU A 153 -15.41 -6.50 -17.77
CA GLU A 153 -14.71 -7.78 -17.93
C GLU A 153 -14.80 -8.65 -16.66
N GLU A 154 -14.75 -8.06 -15.47
CA GLU A 154 -14.95 -8.79 -14.21
C GLU A 154 -16.36 -9.41 -14.12
N LYS A 155 -17.39 -8.69 -14.55
CA LYS A 155 -18.78 -9.22 -14.60
C LYS A 155 -18.93 -10.38 -15.57
N GLU A 156 -18.12 -10.41 -16.62
CA GLU A 156 -18.03 -11.50 -17.59
C GLU A 156 -17.18 -12.68 -17.06
N GLY A 157 -16.65 -12.57 -15.83
CA GLY A 157 -15.82 -13.60 -15.20
C GLY A 157 -14.37 -13.61 -15.67
N LYS A 158 -13.93 -12.58 -16.40
CA LYS A 158 -12.58 -12.49 -16.96
C LYS A 158 -11.61 -11.93 -15.93
N LYS A 159 -10.56 -12.71 -15.65
CA LYS A 159 -9.47 -12.32 -14.76
C LYS A 159 -8.48 -11.41 -15.47
N ASN A 160 -8.21 -10.25 -14.87
CA ASN A 160 -7.27 -9.27 -15.39
C ASN A 160 -6.09 -9.10 -14.44
N TYR A 161 -4.88 -9.03 -14.99
CA TYR A 161 -3.64 -8.96 -14.23
C TYR A 161 -2.88 -7.67 -14.56
N THR A 162 -2.33 -7.00 -13.54
CA THR A 162 -1.57 -5.76 -13.67
C THR A 162 -0.26 -5.80 -12.89
N PHE A 163 0.51 -4.71 -12.97
CA PHE A 163 1.80 -4.56 -12.31
C PHE A 163 1.62 -3.94 -10.92
N THR A 164 2.35 -4.46 -9.95
CA THR A 164 2.41 -3.93 -8.59
C THR A 164 3.86 -3.90 -8.11
N VAL A 165 4.10 -3.23 -6.99
CA VAL A 165 5.41 -3.21 -6.32
C VAL A 165 5.25 -3.88 -4.96
N SER A 166 6.11 -4.86 -4.68
CA SER A 166 6.11 -5.58 -3.41
C SER A 166 6.61 -4.70 -2.27
N ALA A 167 6.43 -5.16 -1.02
CA ALA A 167 6.97 -4.47 0.15
C ALA A 167 8.51 -4.31 0.12
N ARG A 168 9.21 -5.10 -0.70
CA ARG A 168 10.67 -5.01 -0.91
C ARG A 168 11.07 -4.09 -2.08
N GLY A 169 10.08 -3.46 -2.73
CA GLY A 169 10.30 -2.63 -3.90
C GLY A 169 10.45 -3.41 -5.21
N ASP A 170 10.22 -4.72 -5.22
CA ASP A 170 10.30 -5.52 -6.45
C ASP A 170 9.02 -5.38 -7.27
N ILE A 171 9.17 -5.24 -8.59
CA ILE A 171 8.01 -5.26 -9.49
C ILE A 171 7.46 -6.69 -9.60
N GLU A 172 6.15 -6.82 -9.37
CA GLU A 172 5.40 -8.08 -9.42
C GLU A 172 4.17 -7.93 -10.33
N ILE A 173 3.56 -9.06 -10.70
CA ILE A 173 2.23 -9.10 -11.31
C ILE A 173 1.23 -9.50 -10.24
N ALA A 174 0.06 -8.87 -10.25
CA ALA A 174 -1.05 -9.17 -9.35
C ALA A 174 -2.37 -9.23 -10.11
N LEU A 175 -3.31 -10.02 -9.58
CA LEU A 175 -4.69 -10.04 -10.02
C LEU A 175 -5.36 -8.72 -9.65
N ILE A 176 -6.15 -8.15 -10.56
CA ILE A 176 -7.02 -7.02 -10.25
C ILE A 176 -8.26 -7.60 -9.58
N GLU A 177 -8.46 -7.28 -8.31
CA GLU A 177 -9.55 -7.82 -7.51
C GLU A 177 -10.69 -6.81 -7.37
N HIS A 178 -11.91 -7.27 -7.64
CA HIS A 178 -13.16 -6.53 -7.38
C HIS A 178 -13.17 -5.07 -7.89
N PRO A 179 -12.81 -4.81 -9.17
CA PRO A 179 -12.96 -3.48 -9.75
C PRO A 179 -14.42 -3.05 -9.68
N ARG A 180 -14.67 -1.86 -9.12
CA ARG A 180 -16.04 -1.34 -8.93
C ARG A 180 -16.06 0.18 -8.83
N LEU A 181 -17.22 0.77 -9.10
CA LEU A 181 -17.46 2.18 -8.80
C LEU A 181 -17.56 2.36 -7.28
N THR A 182 -16.74 3.26 -6.73
CA THR A 182 -16.65 3.44 -5.27
C THR A 182 -17.37 4.68 -4.77
N ARG A 183 -17.39 5.77 -5.55
CA ARG A 183 -18.08 7.03 -5.21
C ARG A 183 -18.62 7.72 -6.46
N LYS A 184 -19.63 8.57 -6.30
CA LYS A 184 -20.17 9.49 -7.32
C LYS A 184 -20.08 10.92 -6.78
N LYS A 185 -19.94 11.92 -7.67
CA LYS A 185 -19.94 13.35 -7.31
C LYS A 185 -19.01 13.69 -6.13
N THR A 186 -17.76 13.23 -6.21
CA THR A 186 -16.73 13.51 -5.18
C THR A 186 -15.73 14.50 -5.73
N GLU A 187 -15.15 15.30 -4.84
CA GLU A 187 -14.02 16.17 -5.18
C GLU A 187 -12.84 15.34 -5.69
N ILE A 188 -12.30 15.76 -6.84
CA ILE A 188 -11.18 15.11 -7.49
C ILE A 188 -10.06 16.12 -7.72
N MET A 189 -8.84 15.61 -7.74
CA MET A 189 -7.66 16.33 -8.18
C MET A 189 -7.21 15.79 -9.53
N LYS A 190 -6.70 16.71 -10.36
CA LYS A 190 -5.98 16.39 -11.57
C LYS A 190 -4.48 16.53 -11.34
N VAL A 191 -3.74 15.45 -11.57
CA VAL A 191 -2.27 15.39 -11.51
C VAL A 191 -1.74 15.40 -12.94
N VAL A 192 -0.91 16.39 -13.27
CA VAL A 192 -0.27 16.51 -14.59
C VAL A 192 1.15 15.97 -14.50
N LEU A 193 1.50 15.05 -15.38
CA LEU A 193 2.82 14.43 -15.44
C LEU A 193 3.78 15.25 -16.32
N ASP A 194 5.08 14.97 -16.18
CA ASP A 194 6.17 15.53 -16.98
C ASP A 194 5.99 15.33 -18.50
N ASN A 195 5.37 14.22 -18.89
CA ASN A 195 5.04 13.91 -20.28
C ASN A 195 3.71 14.53 -20.76
N GLY A 196 3.12 15.45 -20.00
CA GLY A 196 1.87 16.14 -20.33
C GLY A 196 0.60 15.30 -20.13
N LYS A 197 0.70 14.02 -19.72
CA LYS A 197 -0.48 13.20 -19.43
C LYS A 197 -1.14 13.62 -18.12
N GLU A 198 -2.46 13.47 -18.08
CA GLU A 198 -3.27 13.82 -16.92
C GLU A 198 -3.81 12.55 -16.23
N ILE A 199 -3.79 12.56 -14.89
CA ILE A 199 -4.40 11.53 -14.06
C ILE A 199 -5.43 12.21 -13.14
N LYS A 200 -6.67 11.72 -13.14
CA LYS A 200 -7.74 12.23 -12.28
C LYS A 200 -8.02 11.23 -11.16
N CYS A 201 -7.96 11.70 -9.92
CA CYS A 201 -8.10 10.85 -8.73
C CYS A 201 -8.75 11.59 -7.57
N THR A 202 -9.22 10.85 -6.56
CA THR A 202 -9.68 11.42 -5.29
C THR A 202 -8.51 11.98 -4.49
N LEU A 203 -8.75 13.02 -3.68
CA LEU A 203 -7.73 13.70 -2.88
C LEU A 203 -6.85 12.80 -2.00
N ASN A 204 -7.42 11.70 -1.47
CA ASN A 204 -6.71 10.75 -0.61
C ASN A 204 -6.10 9.56 -1.36
N HIS A 205 -6.09 9.57 -2.71
CA HIS A 205 -5.40 8.53 -3.48
C HIS A 205 -3.90 8.64 -3.25
N LYS A 206 -3.23 7.53 -2.93
CA LYS A 206 -1.79 7.52 -2.65
C LYS A 206 -0.99 7.15 -3.89
N PHE A 207 -0.06 8.01 -4.27
CA PHE A 207 0.92 7.73 -5.31
C PHE A 207 2.21 7.22 -4.69
N LEU A 208 2.78 6.18 -5.30
CA LEU A 208 4.14 5.73 -5.02
C LEU A 208 5.13 6.71 -5.65
N LEU A 209 6.10 7.19 -4.87
CA LEU A 209 7.16 8.07 -5.31
C LEU A 209 8.41 7.28 -5.71
N LYS A 210 9.33 7.91 -6.45
CA LYS A 210 10.60 7.27 -6.85
C LYS A 210 11.50 6.87 -5.67
N ASP A 211 11.36 7.52 -4.52
CA ASP A 211 12.09 7.17 -3.29
C ASP A 211 11.46 5.99 -2.53
N GLY A 212 10.35 5.44 -3.02
CA GLY A 212 9.63 4.32 -2.41
C GLY A 212 8.56 4.72 -1.39
N SER A 213 8.46 6.01 -1.05
CA SER A 213 7.42 6.52 -0.16
C SER A 213 6.07 6.68 -0.87
N TYR A 214 4.99 6.78 -0.09
CA TYR A 214 3.65 7.05 -0.61
C TYR A 214 3.17 8.42 -0.14
N THR A 215 2.62 9.19 -1.05
CA THR A 215 2.03 10.51 -0.77
C THR A 215 0.61 10.58 -1.33
N GLU A 216 -0.32 11.12 -0.54
CA GLU A 216 -1.69 11.37 -1.00
C GLU A 216 -1.73 12.48 -2.06
N ALA A 217 -2.66 12.38 -3.01
CA ALA A 217 -2.79 13.32 -4.11
C ALA A 217 -2.84 14.78 -3.62
N LYS A 218 -3.64 15.09 -2.60
CA LYS A 218 -3.74 16.44 -2.01
C LYS A 218 -2.43 17.00 -1.46
N ASN A 219 -1.46 16.14 -1.14
CA ASN A 219 -0.18 16.51 -0.55
C ASN A 219 0.95 16.54 -1.59
N LEU A 220 0.67 16.23 -2.86
CA LEU A 220 1.66 16.30 -3.93
C LEU A 220 2.07 17.77 -4.16
N LYS A 221 3.38 17.98 -4.26
CA LYS A 221 3.97 19.30 -4.58
C LYS A 221 4.52 19.29 -6.01
N ASN A 222 4.59 20.46 -6.63
CA ASN A 222 5.28 20.62 -7.91
C ASN A 222 6.72 20.12 -7.80
N GLY A 223 7.17 19.33 -8.79
CA GLY A 223 8.48 18.67 -8.78
C GLY A 223 8.53 17.29 -8.10
N THR A 224 7.43 16.84 -7.48
CA THR A 224 7.37 15.50 -6.88
C THR A 224 7.49 14.42 -7.96
N SER A 225 8.49 13.55 -7.85
CA SER A 225 8.72 12.46 -8.80
C SER A 225 7.91 11.22 -8.43
N LEU A 226 6.83 10.99 -9.17
CA LEU A 226 6.03 9.75 -9.07
C LEU A 226 6.82 8.57 -9.66
N MET A 227 6.54 7.36 -9.19
CA MET A 227 7.09 6.11 -9.72
C MET A 227 6.31 5.66 -10.97
N PRO A 228 6.91 5.74 -12.18
CA PRO A 228 6.24 5.26 -13.39
C PRO A 228 6.54 3.78 -13.64
N LEU A 229 5.68 3.13 -14.42
CA LEU A 229 5.95 1.81 -14.97
C LEU A 229 6.79 1.94 -16.25
N TYR A 230 8.10 1.67 -16.16
CA TYR A 230 8.98 1.64 -17.32
C TYR A 230 8.91 0.30 -18.04
N ARG A 231 8.76 0.35 -19.37
CA ARG A 231 8.60 -0.81 -20.25
C ARG A 231 9.43 -0.66 -21.51
N ARG A 232 9.97 -1.77 -22.02
CA ARG A 232 10.63 -1.85 -23.33
C ARG A 232 10.50 -3.25 -23.91
N LEU A 233 10.88 -3.41 -25.17
CA LEU A 233 11.06 -4.72 -25.79
C LEU A 233 12.53 -5.14 -25.66
N SER A 234 12.77 -6.44 -25.48
CA SER A 234 14.11 -7.01 -25.44
C SER A 234 14.79 -6.92 -26.81
N ASN A 235 16.09 -6.67 -26.80
CA ASN A 235 16.95 -6.73 -27.97
C ASN A 235 17.92 -7.92 -27.88
N GLU A 236 18.80 -8.07 -28.87
CA GLU A 236 19.79 -9.16 -28.92
C GLU A 236 20.84 -9.09 -27.79
N GLN A 237 21.05 -7.93 -27.18
CA GLN A 237 21.98 -7.78 -26.05
C GLN A 237 21.37 -8.26 -24.72
N ASP A 238 20.04 -8.29 -24.63
CA ASP A 238 19.31 -8.72 -23.43
C ASP A 238 19.25 -10.26 -23.29
N THR A 239 19.67 -11.02 -24.31
CA THR A 239 19.57 -12.48 -24.34
C THR A 239 20.70 -13.13 -25.13
N LYS A 240 21.20 -14.27 -24.64
CA LYS A 240 22.17 -15.09 -25.40
C LYS A 240 21.52 -15.90 -26.55
N ILE A 241 20.19 -15.86 -26.64
CA ILE A 241 19.38 -16.61 -27.61
C ILE A 241 18.68 -15.59 -28.52
N PRO A 242 19.07 -15.44 -29.79
CA PRO A 242 18.52 -14.43 -30.71
C PRO A 242 16.99 -14.47 -30.85
N GLU A 243 16.40 -15.68 -30.76
CA GLU A 243 14.96 -15.91 -30.84
C GLU A 243 14.18 -15.35 -29.64
N MET A 244 14.88 -14.98 -28.56
CA MET A 244 14.32 -14.31 -27.38
C MET A 244 14.34 -12.77 -27.46
N SER A 245 14.69 -12.20 -28.61
CA SER A 245 14.40 -10.79 -28.90
C SER A 245 12.88 -10.54 -29.03
N GLY A 246 12.45 -9.31 -28.76
CA GLY A 246 11.05 -8.88 -28.90
C GLY A 246 10.10 -9.27 -27.76
N TYR A 247 10.62 -9.74 -26.62
CA TYR A 247 9.81 -9.96 -25.42
C TYR A 247 9.64 -8.67 -24.64
N GLU A 248 8.49 -8.51 -23.96
CA GLU A 248 8.30 -7.37 -23.07
C GLU A 248 9.19 -7.48 -21.83
N MET A 249 9.84 -6.38 -21.48
CA MET A 249 10.59 -6.19 -20.25
C MET A 249 10.04 -5.00 -19.47
N VAL A 250 10.06 -5.11 -18.15
CA VAL A 250 9.74 -4.05 -17.21
C VAL A 250 10.94 -3.74 -16.33
N PHE A 251 11.06 -2.50 -15.89
CA PHE A 251 12.13 -2.11 -14.96
C PHE A 251 11.75 -2.48 -13.52
N ASN A 252 12.61 -3.24 -12.85
CA ASN A 252 12.49 -3.47 -11.41
C ASN A 252 13.21 -2.34 -10.65
N PRO A 253 12.50 -1.51 -9.88
CA PRO A 253 13.08 -0.33 -9.24
C PRO A 253 14.05 -0.70 -8.10
N SER A 254 13.74 -1.72 -7.30
CA SER A 254 14.61 -2.19 -6.21
C SER A 254 15.94 -2.74 -6.73
N GLN A 255 15.89 -3.55 -7.79
CA GLN A 255 17.06 -4.21 -8.36
C GLN A 255 17.78 -3.38 -9.43
N LYS A 256 17.24 -2.20 -9.79
CA LYS A 256 17.74 -1.31 -10.84
C LYS A 256 18.04 -2.02 -12.17
N LYS A 257 17.21 -2.99 -12.55
CA LYS A 257 17.44 -3.82 -13.74
C LYS A 257 16.17 -4.10 -14.51
N TRP A 258 16.33 -4.31 -15.81
CA TRP A 258 15.27 -4.80 -16.67
C TRP A 258 15.04 -6.28 -16.43
N VAL A 259 13.78 -6.66 -16.28
CA VAL A 259 13.34 -8.04 -16.09
C VAL A 259 12.26 -8.37 -17.10
N PHE A 260 12.30 -9.58 -17.64
CA PHE A 260 11.31 -10.05 -18.60
C PHE A 260 9.94 -10.18 -17.93
N THR A 261 8.89 -9.60 -18.53
CA THR A 261 7.54 -9.64 -17.96
C THR A 261 7.04 -11.07 -17.76
N HIS A 262 7.30 -11.97 -18.72
CA HIS A 262 6.91 -13.37 -18.61
C HIS A 262 7.62 -14.12 -17.45
N HIS A 263 8.79 -13.65 -16.99
CA HIS A 263 9.42 -14.21 -15.79
C HIS A 263 8.67 -13.82 -14.52
N ILE A 264 8.14 -12.60 -14.47
CA ILE A 264 7.33 -12.13 -13.34
C ILE A 264 5.98 -12.85 -13.31
N ALA A 265 5.36 -13.04 -14.49
CA ALA A 265 4.10 -13.77 -14.60
C ALA A 265 4.27 -15.26 -14.22
N ASP A 266 5.38 -15.88 -14.62
CA ASP A 266 5.78 -17.21 -14.15
C ASP A 266 6.00 -17.26 -12.62
N ALA A 267 6.64 -16.24 -12.04
CA ALA A 267 6.81 -16.15 -10.60
C ALA A 267 5.47 -16.02 -9.86
N TYR A 268 4.50 -15.28 -10.43
CA TYR A 268 3.13 -15.22 -9.91
C TYR A 268 2.47 -16.60 -9.89
N ASN A 269 2.56 -17.37 -10.98
CA ASN A 269 1.98 -18.71 -11.05
C ASN A 269 2.60 -19.68 -10.04
N ILE A 270 3.92 -19.63 -9.85
CA ILE A 270 4.61 -20.43 -8.82
C ILE A 270 4.13 -20.05 -7.42
N LYS A 271 4.02 -18.74 -7.14
CA LYS A 271 3.55 -18.23 -5.84
C LYS A 271 2.10 -18.65 -5.54
N ASN A 272 1.28 -18.81 -6.57
CA ASN A 272 -0.13 -19.21 -6.47
C ASN A 272 -0.36 -20.71 -6.71
N ASN A 273 0.70 -21.53 -6.71
CA ASN A 273 0.63 -22.99 -6.89
C ASN A 273 -0.10 -23.45 -8.17
N VAL A 274 -0.08 -22.65 -9.24
CA VAL A 274 -0.63 -23.04 -10.56
C VAL A 274 0.22 -24.14 -11.19
N TYR A 275 1.54 -24.05 -11.00
CA TYR A 275 2.53 -25.08 -11.32
C TYR A 275 3.80 -24.86 -10.49
N SER A 276 4.72 -25.81 -10.53
CA SER A 276 5.98 -25.82 -9.80
C SER A 276 7.19 -25.57 -10.72
N ARG A 277 8.35 -25.30 -10.12
CA ARG A 277 9.62 -25.24 -10.86
C ARG A 277 10.06 -26.60 -11.42
N LEU A 278 9.52 -27.71 -10.89
CA LEU A 278 9.86 -29.07 -11.29
C LEU A 278 9.19 -29.47 -12.63
N ASP A 279 8.11 -28.79 -13.01
CA ASP A 279 7.37 -29.05 -14.25
C ASP A 279 8.17 -28.71 -15.52
N GLY A 280 9.22 -27.91 -15.36
CA GLY A 280 10.24 -27.73 -16.38
C GLY A 280 10.93 -26.37 -16.33
N LYS A 281 12.06 -26.28 -17.04
CA LYS A 281 12.87 -25.06 -17.14
C LYS A 281 12.36 -24.08 -18.22
N VAL A 282 11.58 -24.56 -19.18
CA VAL A 282 11.09 -23.73 -20.29
C VAL A 282 9.79 -23.06 -19.88
N ARG A 283 9.74 -21.73 -20.01
CA ARG A 283 8.51 -20.93 -19.91
C ARG A 283 7.97 -20.74 -21.32
N HIS A 284 6.72 -21.06 -21.53
CA HIS A 284 6.13 -21.04 -22.85
C HIS A 284 4.78 -20.34 -22.83
N HIS A 285 4.62 -19.37 -23.73
CA HIS A 285 3.34 -18.71 -24.02
C HIS A 285 2.45 -19.69 -24.80
N VAL A 286 1.25 -19.95 -24.28
CA VAL A 286 0.32 -20.92 -24.87
C VAL A 286 -0.13 -20.48 -26.27
N ASP A 287 -0.32 -19.17 -26.47
CA ASP A 287 -0.71 -18.53 -27.73
C ASP A 287 0.46 -18.13 -28.65
N PHE A 288 1.71 -18.43 -28.28
CA PHE A 288 2.94 -18.02 -28.98
C PHE A 288 3.16 -16.50 -29.08
N ASN A 289 2.33 -15.68 -28.43
CA ASN A 289 2.45 -14.24 -28.40
C ASN A 289 3.37 -13.79 -27.25
N LYS A 290 4.59 -13.37 -27.61
CA LYS A 290 5.63 -12.88 -26.67
C LYS A 290 5.20 -11.69 -25.80
N LEU A 291 4.14 -10.98 -26.19
CA LEU A 291 3.63 -9.79 -25.51
C LEU A 291 2.43 -10.09 -24.58
N ASN A 292 1.80 -11.25 -24.73
CA ASN A 292 0.70 -11.66 -23.86
C ASN A 292 1.24 -12.34 -22.60
N ASN A 293 1.65 -11.54 -21.61
CA ASN A 293 2.20 -12.04 -20.36
C ASN A 293 1.12 -12.24 -19.28
N ASN A 294 -0.13 -12.51 -19.68
CA ASN A 294 -1.13 -12.99 -18.75
C ASN A 294 -0.62 -14.28 -18.08
N PRO A 295 -0.62 -14.38 -16.74
CA PRO A 295 -0.24 -15.61 -16.05
C PRO A 295 -0.96 -16.86 -16.58
N GLU A 296 -2.22 -16.75 -17.00
CA GLU A 296 -2.99 -17.86 -17.58
C GLU A 296 -2.52 -18.27 -18.98
N ASN A 297 -1.80 -17.40 -19.68
CA ASN A 297 -1.19 -17.68 -20.97
C ASN A 297 0.21 -18.29 -20.85
N LEU A 298 0.72 -18.57 -19.64
CA LEU A 298 2.05 -19.14 -19.42
C LEU A 298 1.98 -20.54 -18.84
N LYS A 299 2.81 -21.43 -19.38
CA LYS A 299 3.04 -22.77 -18.83
C LYS A 299 4.52 -23.09 -18.73
N ARG A 300 4.85 -23.97 -17.77
CA ARG A 300 6.17 -24.61 -17.69
C ARG A 300 6.14 -25.98 -18.35
N MET A 301 7.23 -26.31 -19.03
CA MET A 301 7.40 -27.63 -19.63
C MET A 301 8.87 -28.06 -19.71
N LYS A 302 9.09 -29.37 -19.72
CA LYS A 302 10.41 -29.97 -19.97
C LYS A 302 10.85 -29.68 -21.41
N TRP A 303 12.17 -29.54 -21.61
CA TRP A 303 12.77 -29.23 -22.91
C TRP A 303 12.29 -30.17 -24.04
N LEU A 304 12.26 -31.48 -23.78
CA LEU A 304 11.81 -32.46 -24.77
C LEU A 304 10.35 -32.25 -25.20
N ALA A 305 9.47 -31.88 -24.26
CA ALA A 305 8.07 -31.63 -24.55
C ALA A 305 7.90 -30.33 -25.37
N HIS A 306 8.67 -29.29 -25.03
CA HIS A 306 8.72 -28.04 -25.79
C HIS A 306 9.19 -28.28 -27.24
N TRP A 307 10.27 -29.02 -27.41
CA TRP A 307 10.81 -29.33 -28.73
C TRP A 307 9.81 -30.12 -29.58
N ARG A 308 9.15 -31.14 -29.00
CA ARG A 308 8.09 -31.90 -29.68
C ARG A 308 6.91 -31.02 -30.10
N LEU A 309 6.51 -30.08 -29.26
CA LEU A 309 5.43 -29.12 -29.57
C LEU A 309 5.78 -28.27 -30.79
N HIS A 310 6.97 -27.66 -30.80
CA HIS A 310 7.43 -26.85 -31.93
C HIS A 310 7.66 -27.66 -33.19
N SER A 311 8.22 -28.86 -33.09
CA SER A 311 8.38 -29.77 -34.22
C SER A 311 7.03 -30.15 -34.86
N ARG A 312 6.01 -30.46 -34.04
CA ARG A 312 4.66 -30.74 -34.53
C ARG A 312 4.04 -29.52 -35.23
N LEU A 313 4.20 -28.33 -34.67
CA LEU A 313 3.68 -27.09 -35.26
C LEU A 313 4.35 -26.74 -36.58
N ALA A 314 5.67 -26.92 -36.67
CA ALA A 314 6.42 -26.74 -37.91
C ALA A 314 5.94 -27.73 -38.98
N SER A 315 5.75 -29.01 -38.62
CA SER A 315 5.19 -30.02 -39.52
C SER A 315 3.77 -29.68 -39.99
N MET A 316 2.89 -29.22 -39.10
CA MET A 316 1.55 -28.76 -39.46
C MET A 316 1.58 -27.54 -40.39
N ARG A 317 2.46 -26.56 -40.13
CA ARG A 317 2.64 -25.40 -41.01
C ARG A 317 3.14 -25.80 -42.39
N HIS A 318 4.10 -26.73 -42.49
CA HIS A 318 4.53 -27.27 -43.77
C HIS A 318 3.41 -27.98 -44.54
N ALA A 319 2.45 -28.59 -43.85
CA ALA A 319 1.34 -29.29 -44.49
C ALA A 319 0.20 -28.36 -44.95
N VAL A 320 -0.02 -27.23 -44.26
CA VAL A 320 -1.24 -26.40 -44.43
C VAL A 320 -0.94 -25.01 -45.01
N ASP A 321 0.27 -24.47 -44.81
CA ASP A 321 0.63 -23.12 -45.22
C ASP A 321 1.56 -23.13 -46.45
N SER A 322 0.96 -22.91 -47.62
CA SER A 322 1.68 -22.87 -48.91
C SER A 322 2.65 -21.68 -49.02
N ALA A 323 2.50 -20.64 -48.20
CA ALA A 323 3.43 -19.50 -48.16
C ALA A 323 4.66 -19.82 -47.28
N TYR A 324 4.52 -20.67 -46.26
CA TYR A 324 5.62 -21.14 -45.43
C TYR A 324 6.54 -22.14 -46.17
N VAL A 325 5.98 -22.96 -47.05
CA VAL A 325 6.74 -23.95 -47.86
C VAL A 325 7.57 -23.29 -48.96
N LYS A 326 7.20 -22.08 -49.42
CA LYS A 326 7.87 -21.35 -50.51
C LYS A 326 9.08 -20.51 -50.07
N LYS A 327 9.37 -20.44 -48.76
CA LYS A 327 10.47 -19.65 -48.18
C LYS A 327 11.64 -20.53 -47.78
#